data_AF-A0A973A1H2-F1
#
_entry.id   AF-A0A973A1H2-F1
#
_cell.length_a   1.000
_cell.length_b   1.000
_cell.length_c   1.000
_cell.angle_alpha   90.00
_cell.angle_beta   90.00
_cell.angle_gamma   90.00
#
_symmetry.space_group_name_H-M   'P 1'
#
loop_
_entity.id
_entity.type
_entity.pdbx_description
1 polymer ?
#
loop_
_entity_poly.entity_id
_entity_poly.type
_entity_poly.pdbx_seq_one_letter_code
_entity_poly.pdbx_strand_id
1 'polypeptide(L)'
;CDLAEGLSHLRTPVGKGIEIMESLIGHTSGFAVPTYVIDAPGGGGKIPVMPTYLISWSTNKVVLRNYEGVITTYKEPDSYEPKFCDRECESCDLTLGLEDADETRSVGIEKLLCNHDKTIALVPANNSRHKRRDIVEL
;
A
#
# COMPACT_ATOMS: atom_id res chain seq x y z
N CYS A 1 0.92 -11.79 -16.80
CA CYS A 1 -0.01 -12.18 -17.88
C CYS A 1 -1.30 -12.60 -17.23
N ASP A 2 -2.43 -12.10 -17.71
CA ASP A 2 -3.73 -12.24 -17.05
C ASP A 2 -4.24 -13.68 -17.08
N LEU A 3 -5.30 -13.91 -16.30
CA LEU A 3 -5.94 -15.22 -16.23
C LEU A 3 -6.90 -15.50 -17.41
N ALA A 4 -6.61 -14.95 -18.59
CA ALA A 4 -7.42 -15.18 -19.79
C ALA A 4 -7.19 -16.59 -20.38
N GLU A 5 -8.24 -17.13 -21.01
CA GLU A 5 -8.20 -18.43 -21.67
C GLU A 5 -7.14 -18.43 -22.80
N GLY A 6 -6.42 -19.54 -22.95
CA GLY A 6 -5.38 -19.70 -23.97
C GLY A 6 -4.03 -19.04 -23.65
N LEU A 7 -3.93 -18.15 -22.65
CA LEU A 7 -2.68 -17.45 -22.33
C LEU A 7 -1.77 -18.16 -21.31
N SER A 8 -2.14 -19.35 -20.84
CA SER A 8 -1.42 -20.07 -19.78
C SER A 8 0.06 -20.29 -20.11
N HIS A 9 0.40 -20.52 -21.37
CA HIS A 9 1.78 -20.74 -21.84
C HIS A 9 2.65 -19.47 -21.85
N LEU A 10 2.03 -18.28 -21.76
CA LEU A 10 2.72 -17.00 -21.63
C LEU A 10 2.86 -16.57 -20.16
N ARG A 11 2.31 -17.34 -19.22
CA ARG A 11 2.41 -17.00 -17.80
C ARG A 11 3.82 -17.27 -17.28
N THR A 12 4.27 -16.34 -16.46
CA THR A 12 5.51 -16.46 -15.69
C THR A 12 5.17 -16.42 -14.20
N PRO A 13 5.97 -17.07 -13.33
CA PRO A 13 5.85 -16.89 -11.90
C PRO A 13 6.01 -15.42 -11.50
N VAL A 14 5.30 -14.97 -10.47
CA VAL A 14 5.44 -13.61 -9.91
C VAL A 14 6.88 -13.28 -9.56
N GLY A 15 7.62 -14.27 -9.04
CA GLY A 15 9.04 -14.13 -8.72
C GLY A 15 9.89 -13.70 -9.91
N LYS A 16 9.53 -14.08 -11.15
CA LYS A 16 10.25 -13.63 -12.34
C LYS A 16 10.05 -12.15 -12.63
N GLY A 17 8.85 -11.62 -12.38
CA GLY A 17 8.59 -10.19 -12.45
C GLY A 17 9.39 -9.42 -11.40
N ILE A 18 9.45 -9.93 -10.17
CA ILE A 18 10.27 -9.33 -9.10
C ILE A 18 11.76 -9.34 -9.46
N GLU A 19 12.27 -10.44 -10.02
CA GLU A 19 13.67 -10.56 -10.48
C GLU A 19 14.01 -9.52 -11.56
N ILE A 20 13.10 -9.30 -12.52
CA ILE A 20 13.26 -8.25 -13.54
C ILE A 20 13.30 -6.88 -12.89
N MET A 21 12.38 -6.59 -11.95
CA MET A 21 12.36 -5.31 -11.24
C MET A 21 13.65 -5.06 -10.44
N GLU A 22 14.17 -6.08 -9.76
CA GLU A 22 15.45 -6.03 -9.05
C GLU A 22 16.61 -5.68 -10.00
N SER A 23 16.59 -6.22 -11.22
CA SER A 23 17.64 -5.98 -12.23
C SER A 23 17.53 -4.61 -12.92
N LEU A 24 16.41 -3.90 -12.76
CA LEU A 24 16.18 -2.58 -13.36
C LEU A 24 16.41 -1.44 -12.37
N ILE A 25 15.89 -1.59 -11.15
CA ILE A 25 15.96 -0.57 -10.10
C ILE A 25 17.43 -0.33 -9.71
N GLY A 26 17.89 0.92 -9.75
CA GLY A 26 19.27 1.28 -9.45
C GLY A 26 20.29 0.98 -10.56
N HIS A 27 20.00 0.03 -11.45
CA HIS A 27 20.82 -0.28 -12.62
C HIS A 27 20.52 0.62 -13.83
N THR A 28 19.35 1.25 -13.86
CA THR A 28 18.90 2.16 -14.92
C THR A 28 18.35 3.46 -14.31
N SER A 29 18.10 4.47 -15.16
CA SER A 29 17.43 5.71 -14.71
C SER A 29 16.08 5.39 -14.06
N GLY A 30 15.76 6.07 -12.96
CA GLY A 30 14.48 5.90 -12.26
C GLY A 30 13.26 6.13 -13.16
N PHE A 31 13.37 7.00 -14.17
CA PHE A 31 12.30 7.23 -15.14
C PHE A 31 12.05 6.05 -16.10
N ALA A 32 13.02 5.14 -16.23
CA ALA A 32 12.91 3.94 -17.07
C ALA A 32 12.37 2.72 -16.30
N VAL A 33 12.18 2.84 -14.99
CA VAL A 33 11.68 1.75 -14.14
C VAL A 33 10.15 1.73 -14.18
N PRO A 34 9.51 0.70 -14.76
CA PRO A 34 8.06 0.60 -14.77
C PRO A 34 7.51 0.18 -13.41
N THR A 35 6.19 0.27 -13.23
CA THR A 35 5.51 -0.41 -12.11
C THR A 35 5.10 -1.81 -12.56
N TYR A 36 5.68 -2.85 -11.95
CA TYR A 36 5.21 -4.22 -12.14
C TYR A 36 3.92 -4.44 -11.36
N VAL A 37 2.86 -4.82 -12.06
CA VAL A 37 1.52 -5.00 -11.47
C VAL A 37 0.98 -6.40 -11.75
N ILE A 38 0.21 -6.93 -10.80
CA ILE A 38 -0.63 -8.11 -10.96
C ILE A 38 -2.07 -7.63 -11.03
N ASP A 39 -2.81 -8.00 -12.08
CA ASP A 39 -4.25 -7.79 -12.10
C ASP A 39 -4.94 -8.83 -11.22
N ALA A 40 -5.59 -8.37 -10.14
CA ALA A 40 -6.18 -9.24 -9.15
C ALA A 40 -7.44 -9.91 -9.73
N PRO A 41 -7.54 -11.26 -9.68
CA PRO A 41 -8.73 -11.95 -10.15
C PRO A 41 -9.98 -11.49 -9.42
N GLY A 42 -11.11 -11.49 -10.12
CA GLY A 42 -12.39 -11.05 -9.56
C GLY A 42 -12.55 -9.53 -9.52
N GLY A 43 -11.75 -8.77 -10.28
CA GLY A 43 -11.89 -7.32 -10.39
C GLY A 43 -11.30 -6.55 -9.21
N GLY A 44 -10.31 -7.12 -8.52
CA GLY A 44 -9.61 -6.45 -7.41
C GLY A 44 -8.66 -5.32 -7.86
N GLY A 45 -8.49 -5.15 -9.18
CA GLY A 45 -7.66 -4.10 -9.78
C GLY A 45 -6.17 -4.44 -9.84
N LYS A 46 -5.37 -3.45 -10.26
CA LYS A 46 -3.92 -3.58 -10.45
C LYS A 46 -3.19 -3.46 -9.10
N ILE A 47 -2.57 -4.55 -8.66
CA ILE A 47 -1.78 -4.61 -7.43
C ILE A 47 -0.29 -4.47 -7.78
N PRO A 48 0.38 -3.37 -7.40
CA PRO A 48 1.81 -3.23 -7.62
C PRO A 48 2.61 -4.22 -6.77
N VAL A 49 3.65 -4.79 -7.36
CA VAL A 49 4.56 -5.74 -6.72
C VAL A 49 6.00 -5.30 -6.99
N MET A 50 6.82 -5.30 -5.95
CA MET A 50 8.21 -4.86 -6.02
C MET A 50 9.11 -5.72 -5.12
N PRO A 51 10.44 -5.70 -5.32
CA PRO A 51 11.35 -6.29 -4.37
C PRO A 51 11.29 -5.60 -3.00
N THR A 52 11.62 -6.33 -1.95
CA THR A 52 11.66 -5.79 -0.58
C THR A 52 13.04 -5.20 -0.30
N TYR A 53 13.08 -3.88 -0.08
CA TYR A 53 14.30 -3.15 0.30
C TYR A 53 14.34 -2.79 1.79
N LEU A 54 13.19 -2.75 2.45
CA LEU A 54 13.05 -2.59 3.90
C LEU A 54 13.39 -3.90 4.61
N ILE A 55 14.46 -3.91 5.40
CA ILE A 55 14.90 -5.10 6.16
C ILE A 55 14.32 -5.09 7.57
N SER A 56 14.40 -3.94 8.26
CA SER A 56 13.95 -3.81 9.65
C SER A 56 13.60 -2.38 9.99
N TRP A 57 12.78 -2.20 11.02
CA TRP A 57 12.34 -0.91 11.51
C TRP A 57 12.33 -0.90 13.04
N SER A 58 12.91 0.14 13.62
CA SER A 58 12.91 0.46 15.06
C SER A 58 12.30 1.85 15.30
N THR A 59 12.22 2.29 16.54
CA THR A 59 11.54 3.55 16.92
C THR A 59 12.06 4.80 16.20
N ASN A 60 13.35 4.87 15.82
CA ASN A 60 13.94 6.06 15.18
C ASN A 60 14.91 5.72 14.04
N LYS A 61 14.93 4.46 13.59
CA LYS A 61 15.85 3.99 12.56
C LYS A 61 15.21 2.93 11.69
N VAL A 62 15.50 3.03 10.41
CA VAL A 62 15.09 2.09 9.37
C VAL A 62 16.33 1.43 8.77
N VAL A 63 16.35 0.11 8.69
CA VAL A 63 17.43 -0.66 8.03
C VAL A 63 16.97 -1.03 6.62
N LEU A 64 17.76 -0.63 5.63
CA LEU A 64 17.46 -0.77 4.21
C LEU A 64 18.61 -1.50 3.51
N ARG A 65 18.30 -2.23 2.44
CA ARG A 65 19.30 -2.60 1.42
C ARG A 65 19.11 -1.76 0.16
N ASN A 66 20.17 -1.57 -0.61
CA ASN A 66 20.08 -1.09 -2.00
C ASN A 66 20.18 -2.25 -3.01
N TYR A 67 20.21 -1.89 -4.30
CA TYR A 67 20.35 -2.82 -5.44
C TYR A 67 21.72 -3.53 -5.48
N GLU A 68 22.75 -2.97 -4.84
CA GLU A 68 24.10 -3.55 -4.76
C GLU A 68 24.27 -4.50 -3.57
N GLY A 69 23.23 -4.66 -2.75
CA GLY A 69 23.29 -5.44 -1.51
C GLY A 69 23.92 -4.68 -0.33
N VAL A 70 24.22 -3.39 -0.46
CA VAL A 70 24.68 -2.55 0.64
C VAL A 70 23.54 -2.39 1.65
N ILE A 71 23.81 -2.73 2.90
CA ILE A 71 22.88 -2.55 4.02
C ILE A 71 23.23 -1.24 4.73
N THR A 72 22.26 -0.34 4.82
CA THR A 72 22.41 0.97 5.47
C THR A 72 21.30 1.24 6.47
N THR A 73 21.56 2.18 7.36
CA THR A 73 20.59 2.65 8.36
C THR A 73 20.24 4.10 8.09
N TYR A 74 18.96 4.37 7.94
CA TYR A 74 18.41 5.72 7.91
C TYR A 74 17.95 6.11 9.32
N LYS A 75 18.46 7.24 9.85
CA LYS A 75 17.97 7.81 11.11
C LYS A 75 16.75 8.69 10.81
N GLU A 76 15.61 8.31 11.35
CA GLU A 76 14.40 9.12 11.29
C GLU A 76 14.54 10.37 12.17
N PRO A 77 13.81 11.46 11.86
CA PRO A 77 13.86 12.68 12.66
C PRO A 77 13.45 12.39 14.12
N ASP A 78 14.16 13.00 15.07
CA ASP A 78 13.91 12.79 16.51
C ASP A 78 12.54 13.35 16.95
N SER A 79 11.97 14.28 16.18
CA SER A 79 10.61 14.80 16.34
C SER A 79 9.99 15.09 14.98
N TYR A 80 8.70 14.80 14.84
CA TYR A 80 7.88 15.17 13.69
C TYR A 80 6.64 15.88 14.24
N GLU A 81 6.48 17.15 13.93
CA GLU A 81 5.27 17.92 14.25
C GLU A 81 4.30 17.81 13.06
N PRO A 82 3.29 16.91 13.10
CA PRO A 82 2.28 16.87 12.05
C PRO A 82 1.55 18.20 11.98
N LYS A 83 1.39 18.74 10.77
CA LYS A 83 0.47 19.84 10.53
C LYS A 83 -0.96 19.30 10.58
N PHE A 84 -1.72 19.68 11.60
CA PHE A 84 -3.12 19.32 11.72
C PHE A 84 -4.00 20.39 11.06
N CYS A 85 -5.06 19.96 10.39
CA CYS A 85 -6.13 20.85 9.94
C CYS A 85 -7.03 21.18 11.13
N ASP A 86 -7.11 22.46 11.47
CA ASP A 86 -8.02 23.02 12.48
C ASP A 86 -9.50 23.03 12.02
N ARG A 87 -9.73 22.68 10.74
CA ARG A 87 -11.02 22.69 10.04
C ARG A 87 -11.61 24.08 9.85
N GLU A 88 -10.79 25.13 9.98
CA GLU A 88 -11.16 26.49 9.60
C GLU A 88 -10.80 26.71 8.13
N CYS A 89 -11.59 26.13 7.21
CA CYS A 89 -11.28 26.12 5.78
C CYS A 89 -11.13 27.53 5.17
N GLU A 90 -11.81 28.54 5.69
CA GLU A 90 -11.74 29.93 5.20
C GLU A 90 -10.39 30.62 5.49
N SER A 91 -9.66 30.17 6.51
CA SER A 91 -8.38 30.71 6.98
C SER A 91 -7.24 29.67 6.87
N CYS A 92 -7.47 28.59 6.13
CA CYS A 92 -6.56 27.45 6.12
C CYS A 92 -5.23 27.78 5.42
N ASP A 93 -4.14 27.83 6.20
CA ASP A 93 -2.77 28.00 5.68
C ASP A 93 -2.19 26.68 5.11
N LEU A 94 -2.95 25.58 5.15
CA LEU A 94 -2.57 24.35 4.47
C LEU A 94 -2.84 24.54 2.97
N THR A 95 -1.81 24.30 2.15
CA THR A 95 -1.91 24.32 0.69
C THR A 95 -2.71 23.10 0.19
N LEU A 96 -3.99 23.05 0.54
CA LEU A 96 -4.94 22.06 0.05
C LEU A 96 -5.79 22.77 -1.00
N GLY A 97 -5.76 22.29 -2.25
CA GLY A 97 -6.71 22.71 -3.26
C GLY A 97 -8.10 22.24 -2.85
N LEU A 98 -8.84 23.08 -2.13
CA LEU A 98 -10.20 22.80 -1.66
C LEU A 98 -11.24 22.89 -2.78
N GLU A 99 -10.88 23.48 -3.91
CA GLU A 99 -11.81 23.79 -5.00
C GLU A 99 -11.97 22.65 -6.03
N ASP A 100 -11.07 21.67 -6.03
CA ASP A 100 -10.92 20.74 -7.18
C ASP A 100 -11.31 19.28 -6.89
N ALA A 101 -11.72 18.92 -5.66
CA ALA A 101 -12.01 17.54 -5.31
C ALA A 101 -13.40 17.36 -4.69
N ASP A 102 -14.30 16.68 -5.41
CA ASP A 102 -15.53 16.14 -4.84
C ASP A 102 -15.19 15.23 -3.65
N GLU A 103 -15.74 15.51 -2.47
CA GLU A 103 -15.64 14.63 -1.30
C GLU A 103 -16.35 13.31 -1.60
N THR A 104 -15.59 12.33 -2.09
CA THR A 104 -16.12 10.97 -2.29
C THR A 104 -16.15 10.23 -0.95
N ARG A 105 -17.17 9.38 -0.79
CA ARG A 105 -17.30 8.53 0.41
C ARG A 105 -16.11 7.58 0.50
N SER A 106 -15.39 7.59 1.61
CA SER A 106 -14.23 6.70 1.82
C SER A 106 -14.54 5.22 1.60
N VAL A 107 -13.62 4.48 0.99
CA VAL A 107 -13.79 3.05 0.64
C VAL A 107 -12.61 2.18 1.07
N GLY A 108 -12.86 0.89 1.35
CA GLY A 108 -11.80 -0.07 1.67
C GLY A 108 -10.97 0.34 2.89
N ILE A 109 -9.64 0.26 2.76
CA ILE A 109 -8.68 0.59 3.84
C ILE A 109 -8.75 2.07 4.23
N GLU A 110 -9.15 2.96 3.30
CA GLU A 110 -9.32 4.39 3.59
C GLU A 110 -10.26 4.62 4.76
N LYS A 111 -11.32 3.80 4.89
CA LYS A 111 -12.25 3.85 6.03
C LYS A 111 -11.58 3.60 7.38
N LEU A 112 -10.46 2.87 7.41
CA LEU A 112 -9.69 2.61 8.63
C LEU A 112 -8.73 3.76 8.97
N LEU A 113 -8.41 4.61 7.99
CA LEU A 113 -7.46 5.71 8.12
C LEU A 113 -8.15 7.07 8.27
N CYS A 114 -9.38 7.23 7.75
CA CYS A 114 -10.09 8.48 7.81
C CYS A 114 -10.75 8.69 9.19
N ASN A 115 -10.50 9.85 9.80
CA ASN A 115 -10.96 10.16 11.17
C ASN A 115 -12.48 10.31 11.32
N HIS A 116 -13.23 10.44 10.21
CA HIS A 116 -14.67 10.68 10.22
C HIS A 116 -15.49 9.39 10.05
N ASP A 117 -14.91 8.30 9.53
CA ASP A 117 -15.56 7.00 9.45
C ASP A 117 -15.38 6.23 10.77
N LYS A 118 -16.38 5.47 11.18
CA LYS A 118 -16.38 4.71 12.44
C LYS A 118 -15.83 3.28 12.27
N THR A 119 -15.44 2.90 11.05
CA THR A 119 -14.97 1.56 10.73
C THR A 119 -13.59 1.32 11.36
N ILE A 120 -13.50 0.39 12.31
CA ILE A 120 -12.24 0.02 12.97
C ILE A 120 -11.61 -1.27 12.41
N ALA A 121 -12.35 -2.03 11.60
CA ALA A 121 -11.87 -3.28 10.99
C ALA A 121 -12.65 -3.62 9.72
N LEU A 122 -11.96 -4.19 8.72
CA LEU A 122 -12.56 -4.81 7.55
C LEU A 122 -12.56 -6.32 7.74
N VAL A 123 -13.75 -6.93 7.86
CA VAL A 123 -13.88 -8.37 8.09
C VAL A 123 -14.53 -9.01 6.86
N PRO A 124 -13.94 -10.08 6.28
CA PRO A 124 -14.56 -10.80 5.17
C PRO A 124 -15.96 -11.28 5.53
N ALA A 125 -16.88 -11.19 4.57
CA ALA A 125 -18.21 -11.78 4.71
C ALA A 125 -18.09 -13.27 5.03
N ASN A 126 -18.95 -13.77 5.93
CA ASN A 126 -18.98 -15.17 6.36
C ASN A 126 -17.73 -15.68 7.11
N ASN A 127 -16.95 -14.80 7.76
CA ASN A 127 -15.85 -15.24 8.63
C ASN A 127 -16.38 -16.21 9.72
N SER A 128 -15.86 -17.44 9.71
CA SER A 128 -16.31 -18.55 10.57
C SER A 128 -16.26 -18.24 12.06
N ARG A 129 -15.42 -17.27 12.46
CA ARG A 129 -15.35 -16.77 13.84
C ARG A 129 -16.68 -16.18 14.33
N HIS A 130 -17.50 -15.59 13.45
CA HIS A 130 -18.82 -15.03 13.84
C HIS A 130 -19.77 -16.12 14.32
N LYS A 131 -19.83 -17.24 13.59
CA LYS A 131 -20.68 -18.40 13.94
C LYS A 131 -20.36 -18.97 15.33
N ARG A 132 -19.15 -18.76 15.85
CA ARG A 132 -18.75 -19.21 17.19
C ARG A 132 -19.19 -18.27 18.32
N ARG A 133 -19.53 -17.01 18.02
CA ARG A 133 -20.02 -16.06 19.02
C ARG A 133 -21.48 -16.31 19.35
N ASP A 134 -22.26 -16.64 18.33
CA ASP A 134 -23.71 -16.88 18.46
C ASP A 134 -24.05 -18.20 19.20
N ILE A 135 -23.07 -19.10 19.36
CA ILE A 135 -23.25 -20.39 20.05
C ILE A 135 -23.06 -20.26 21.57
N VAL A 136 -22.43 -19.19 22.06
CA VAL A 136 -22.12 -19.01 23.50
C VAL A 136 -23.24 -18.26 24.25
N GLU A 137 -24.28 -17.79 23.54
CA GLU A 137 -25.47 -17.13 24.14
C GLU A 137 -26.68 -18.07 24.34
N LEU A 138 -26.48 -19.39 24.33
CA LEU A 138 -27.48 -20.41 24.70
C LEU A 138 -27.04 -21.19 25.95
#